data_AF-A0A3M1JDB4-F1
#
_entry.id   AF-A0A3M1JDB4-F1
#
_cell.length_a   1.000
_cell.length_b   1.000
_cell.length_c   1.000
_cell.angle_alpha   90.00
_cell.angle_beta   90.00
_cell.angle_gamma   90.00
#
_symmetry.space_group_name_H-M   'P 1'
#
loop_
_entity.id
_entity.type
_entity.pdbx_description
1 polymer ?
#
loop_
_entity_poly.entity_id
_entity_poly.type
_entity_poly.pdbx_seq_one_letter_code
_entity_poly.pdbx_strand_id
1 'polypeptide(L)'
;MPPYFLILLGRKNRTIMPVAQQITRLIALLVLFASLAACAPTGNAPAVDVEATVAAGVAATSQAAVGLQATVDAAVAATLQAQPPTPQPTATPVPIPATPIPVSTPVPDTPNALDAPDLERVQAVIMNEVNGTVAQDLDFLQSLFAPDAVIIDHAGTPNDPADDTIWQGWPNIERRYQAFFSSGVSSITLVDLVIQVLADQAVATHQGVILDGTLYPDRGVYLLEKSNDQWLITQMDYGNLARDAEQPAAGAKPPPTPPARDDGLYVLEVGSQHRYEEPWGWDRGDPCTAWETKNFDDTKPYYRGFNVELLLTNNSDEKIPDNWPITFVTHKGQPVQACFYGYAGSGPPPGATSSVTFFTVVEQGDYVETITLSYNGQTVRLCLDGRGGWRNC
;
A
#
# COMPACT_ATOMS: atom_id res chain seq x y z
N MET A 1 17.51 58.71 -11.05
CA MET A 1 17.94 58.07 -9.79
C MET A 1 17.07 58.68 -8.70
N PRO A 2 16.18 57.94 -8.01
CA PRO A 2 16.44 56.70 -7.25
C PRO A 2 15.41 55.57 -7.58
N PRO A 3 15.08 54.57 -6.72
CA PRO A 3 15.50 53.18 -6.87
C PRO A 3 14.39 52.18 -7.25
N TYR A 4 14.82 51.03 -7.77
CA TYR A 4 14.02 49.85 -8.10
C TYR A 4 13.57 49.08 -6.87
N PHE A 5 12.29 48.71 -6.82
CA PHE A 5 11.74 47.70 -5.91
C PHE A 5 11.91 46.31 -6.54
N LEU A 6 12.62 45.42 -5.85
CA LEU A 6 12.82 44.02 -6.20
C LEU A 6 11.76 43.17 -5.47
N ILE A 7 10.88 42.49 -6.19
CA ILE A 7 9.97 41.48 -5.62
C ILE A 7 10.63 40.12 -5.78
N LEU A 8 11.05 39.53 -4.66
CA LEU A 8 11.46 38.13 -4.53
C LEU A 8 10.21 37.24 -4.53
N LEU A 9 10.02 36.42 -5.57
CA LEU A 9 9.11 35.28 -5.52
C LEU A 9 9.89 34.05 -5.06
N GLY A 10 9.66 33.65 -3.81
CA GLY A 10 10.10 32.36 -3.27
C GLY A 10 9.42 31.21 -4.03
N ARG A 11 10.22 30.27 -4.52
CA ARG A 11 9.72 29.05 -5.19
C ARG A 11 9.17 28.09 -4.14
N LYS A 12 7.85 27.88 -4.21
CA LYS A 12 7.08 26.92 -3.42
C LYS A 12 7.23 25.51 -4.04
N ASN A 13 7.56 24.51 -3.21
CA ASN A 13 7.66 23.09 -3.56
C ASN A 13 6.39 22.61 -4.29
N ARG A 14 6.57 21.86 -5.39
CA ARG A 14 5.47 21.28 -6.17
C ARG A 14 5.25 19.84 -5.77
N THR A 15 4.13 19.58 -5.11
CA THR A 15 3.56 18.24 -4.91
C THR A 15 3.02 17.71 -6.24
N ILE A 16 3.21 16.42 -6.53
CA ILE A 16 2.59 15.73 -7.66
C ILE A 16 1.08 15.75 -7.41
N MET A 17 0.32 16.32 -8.35
CA MET A 17 -1.13 16.44 -8.26
C MET A 17 -1.82 15.27 -8.96
N PRO A 18 -2.92 14.72 -8.39
CA PRO A 18 -3.71 13.68 -9.03
C PRO A 18 -4.23 14.10 -10.41
N VAL A 19 -4.41 13.12 -11.31
CA VAL A 19 -4.74 13.33 -12.74
C VAL A 19 -5.97 14.21 -12.93
N ALA A 20 -7.01 14.05 -12.09
CA ALA A 20 -8.20 14.90 -12.12
C ALA A 20 -7.85 16.38 -11.90
N GLN A 21 -6.92 16.68 -11.01
CA GLN A 21 -6.48 18.04 -10.69
C GLN A 21 -5.55 18.62 -11.77
N GLN A 22 -4.80 17.76 -12.49
CA GLN A 22 -4.06 18.18 -13.69
C GLN A 22 -5.01 18.58 -14.83
N ILE A 23 -6.08 17.83 -15.06
CA ILE A 23 -7.10 18.14 -16.07
C ILE A 23 -7.80 19.46 -15.74
N THR A 24 -8.22 19.67 -14.48
CA THR A 24 -8.82 20.94 -14.04
C THR A 24 -7.89 22.14 -14.26
N ARG A 25 -6.58 21.97 -14.00
CA ARG A 25 -5.59 23.03 -14.24
C ARG A 25 -5.36 23.31 -15.72
N LEU A 26 -5.35 22.28 -16.56
CA LEU A 26 -5.20 22.43 -18.00
C LEU A 26 -6.39 23.21 -18.60
N ILE A 27 -7.61 22.90 -18.15
CA ILE A 27 -8.83 23.60 -18.54
C ILE A 27 -8.78 25.07 -18.08
N ALA A 28 -8.39 25.33 -16.82
CA ALA A 28 -8.25 26.69 -16.31
C ALA A 28 -7.20 27.51 -17.08
N LEU A 29 -6.09 26.87 -17.49
CA LEU A 29 -5.05 27.51 -18.31
C LEU A 29 -5.57 27.83 -19.72
N LEU A 30 -6.31 26.92 -20.35
CA LEU A 30 -6.92 27.14 -21.67
C LEU A 30 -7.94 28.29 -21.65
N VAL A 31 -8.77 28.38 -20.61
CA VAL A 31 -9.70 29.51 -20.41
C VAL A 31 -8.94 30.82 -20.22
N LEU A 32 -7.84 30.81 -19.44
CA LEU A 32 -7.00 31.99 -19.24
C LEU A 32 -6.34 32.45 -20.55
N PHE A 33 -5.79 31.53 -21.35
CA PHE A 33 -5.19 31.86 -22.65
C PHE A 33 -6.20 32.37 -23.66
N ALA A 34 -7.42 31.82 -23.69
CA ALA A 34 -8.51 32.33 -24.54
C ALA A 34 -8.90 33.76 -24.14
N SER A 35 -8.95 34.07 -22.84
CA SER A 35 -9.27 35.42 -22.35
C SER A 35 -8.18 36.45 -22.64
N LEU A 36 -6.90 36.04 -22.63
CA LEU A 36 -5.77 36.92 -22.98
C LEU A 36 -5.69 37.21 -24.49
N ALA A 37 -6.10 36.26 -25.34
CA ALA A 37 -6.15 36.46 -26.79
C ALA A 37 -7.26 37.44 -27.23
N ALA A 38 -8.28 37.65 -26.40
CA ALA A 38 -9.37 38.60 -26.66
C ALA A 38 -8.99 40.07 -26.36
N CYS A 39 -7.81 40.33 -25.78
CA CYS A 39 -7.31 41.67 -25.45
C CYS A 39 -6.32 42.24 -26.48
N ALA A 40 -6.54 42.02 -27.78
CA ALA A 40 -5.84 42.75 -28.82
C ALA A 40 -6.72 43.89 -29.36
N PRO A 41 -6.36 45.18 -29.17
CA PRO A 41 -7.16 46.29 -29.64
C PRO A 41 -6.91 46.52 -31.12
N THR A 42 -7.54 45.73 -31.98
CA THR A 42 -7.66 46.03 -33.41
C THR A 42 -9.13 45.98 -33.79
N GLY A 43 -9.68 47.14 -34.15
CA GLY A 43 -11.10 47.33 -34.42
C GLY A 43 -11.64 46.34 -35.46
N ASN A 44 -12.86 45.86 -35.18
CA ASN A 44 -13.68 44.97 -36.01
C ASN A 44 -13.43 43.45 -35.91
N ALA A 45 -12.92 42.93 -34.80
CA ALA A 45 -13.08 41.51 -34.50
C ALA A 45 -14.51 41.23 -33.98
N PRO A 46 -15.24 40.22 -34.51
CA PRO A 46 -16.53 39.83 -33.97
C PRO A 46 -16.39 39.39 -32.51
N ALA A 47 -17.33 39.78 -31.66
CA ALA A 47 -17.34 39.40 -30.25
C ALA A 47 -17.33 37.87 -30.15
N VAL A 48 -16.35 37.32 -29.42
CA VAL A 48 -16.31 35.89 -29.12
C VAL A 48 -17.44 35.59 -28.14
N ASP A 49 -18.35 34.71 -28.54
CA ASP A 49 -19.40 34.20 -27.66
C ASP A 49 -18.78 33.20 -26.67
N VAL A 50 -18.45 33.72 -25.49
CA VAL A 50 -17.84 32.97 -24.40
C VAL A 50 -18.77 31.84 -23.94
N GLU A 51 -20.08 32.05 -23.97
CA GLU A 51 -21.07 31.08 -23.53
C GLU A 51 -21.15 29.90 -24.51
N ALA A 52 -21.17 30.17 -25.81
CA ALA A 52 -21.10 29.14 -26.84
C ALA A 52 -19.78 28.35 -26.77
N THR A 53 -18.66 29.01 -26.46
CA THR A 53 -17.35 28.37 -26.34
C THR A 53 -17.27 27.44 -25.13
N VAL A 54 -17.80 27.87 -23.98
CA VAL A 54 -17.87 27.04 -22.76
C VAL A 54 -18.81 25.85 -22.98
N ALA A 55 -19.98 26.07 -23.60
CA ALA A 55 -20.93 25.00 -23.91
C ALA A 55 -20.31 23.92 -24.82
N ALA A 56 -19.55 24.32 -25.84
CA ALA A 56 -18.82 23.40 -26.70
C ALA A 56 -17.73 22.60 -25.94
N GLY A 57 -17.02 23.24 -25.01
CA GLY A 57 -16.02 22.59 -24.16
C GLY A 57 -16.63 21.54 -23.21
N VAL A 58 -17.78 21.85 -22.60
CA VAL A 58 -18.52 20.90 -21.76
C VAL A 58 -19.02 19.72 -22.59
N ALA A 59 -19.60 19.97 -23.77
CA ALA A 59 -20.08 18.91 -24.67
C ALA A 59 -18.94 17.97 -25.11
N ALA A 60 -17.79 18.52 -25.49
CA ALA A 60 -16.61 17.73 -25.87
C ALA A 60 -16.07 16.88 -24.71
N THR A 61 -16.06 17.44 -23.49
CA THR A 61 -15.61 16.73 -22.29
C THR A 61 -16.56 15.57 -21.94
N SER A 62 -17.87 15.81 -21.97
CA SER A 62 -18.87 14.76 -21.75
C SER A 62 -18.78 13.64 -22.78
N GLN A 63 -18.52 13.98 -24.05
CA GLN A 63 -18.36 12.98 -25.11
C GLN A 63 -17.08 12.14 -24.94
N ALA A 64 -15.99 12.76 -24.47
CA ALA A 64 -14.74 12.04 -24.16
C ALA A 64 -14.91 11.07 -22.97
N ALA A 65 -15.68 11.45 -21.94
CA ALA A 65 -15.97 10.58 -20.80
C ALA A 65 -16.72 9.31 -21.21
N VAL A 66 -17.70 9.41 -22.12
CA VAL A 66 -18.41 8.26 -22.68
C VAL A 66 -17.47 7.33 -23.46
N GLY A 67 -16.51 7.88 -24.21
CA GLY A 67 -15.52 7.09 -24.95
C GLY A 67 -14.56 6.30 -24.03
N LEU A 68 -14.17 6.90 -22.90
CA LEU A 68 -13.35 6.21 -21.89
C LEU A 68 -14.12 5.08 -21.22
N GLN A 69 -15.38 5.30 -20.82
CA GLN A 69 -16.21 4.26 -20.24
C GLN A 69 -16.40 3.08 -21.20
N ALA A 70 -16.68 3.35 -22.47
CA ALA A 70 -16.81 2.30 -23.50
C ALA A 70 -15.51 1.50 -23.68
N THR A 71 -14.35 2.13 -23.52
CA THR A 71 -13.04 1.46 -23.60
C THR A 71 -12.81 0.54 -22.40
N VAL A 72 -13.19 0.99 -21.20
CA VAL A 72 -13.13 0.18 -19.98
C VAL A 72 -14.07 -1.01 -20.07
N ASP A 73 -15.33 -0.79 -20.48
CA ASP A 73 -16.32 -1.87 -20.64
C ASP A 73 -15.86 -2.92 -21.66
N ALA A 74 -15.23 -2.49 -22.76
CA ALA A 74 -14.64 -3.39 -23.75
C ALA A 74 -13.47 -4.21 -23.18
N ALA A 75 -12.62 -3.61 -22.35
CA ALA A 75 -11.51 -4.30 -21.70
C ALA A 75 -12.00 -5.33 -20.66
N VAL A 76 -13.04 -4.99 -19.89
CA VAL A 76 -13.69 -5.92 -18.95
C VAL A 76 -14.32 -7.09 -19.71
N ALA A 77 -15.05 -6.82 -20.80
CA ALA A 77 -15.65 -7.87 -21.62
C ALA A 77 -14.61 -8.81 -22.24
N ALA A 78 -13.49 -8.27 -22.72
CA ALA A 78 -12.38 -9.07 -23.24
C ALA A 78 -11.75 -9.96 -22.16
N THR A 79 -11.67 -9.46 -20.92
CA THR A 79 -11.13 -10.21 -19.77
C THR A 79 -12.05 -11.38 -19.38
N LEU A 80 -13.37 -11.15 -19.38
CA LEU A 80 -14.37 -12.20 -19.10
C LEU A 80 -14.38 -13.29 -20.19
N GLN A 81 -14.16 -12.94 -21.46
CA GLN A 81 -14.09 -13.91 -22.55
C GLN A 81 -12.78 -14.72 -22.56
N ALA A 82 -11.71 -14.21 -21.94
CA ALA A 82 -10.42 -14.88 -21.87
C ALA A 82 -10.34 -15.95 -20.77
N GLN A 83 -11.34 -16.06 -19.89
CA GLN A 83 -11.37 -17.10 -18.88
C GLN A 83 -11.71 -18.47 -19.50
N PRO A 84 -10.85 -19.50 -19.30
CA PRO A 84 -11.16 -20.85 -19.77
C PRO A 84 -12.41 -21.38 -19.05
N PRO A 85 -13.26 -22.18 -19.72
CA PRO A 85 -14.46 -22.74 -19.10
C PRO A 85 -14.07 -23.59 -17.89
N THR A 86 -14.64 -23.25 -16.74
CA THR A 86 -14.47 -23.97 -15.49
C THR A 86 -14.88 -25.43 -15.71
N PRO A 87 -14.02 -26.42 -15.42
CA PRO A 87 -14.38 -27.82 -15.60
C PRO A 87 -15.57 -28.17 -14.71
N GLN A 88 -16.67 -28.56 -15.34
CA GLN A 88 -17.89 -28.98 -14.67
C GLN A 88 -17.63 -30.25 -13.85
N PRO A 89 -17.89 -30.26 -12.53
CA PRO A 89 -17.70 -31.45 -11.72
C PRO A 89 -18.63 -32.55 -12.20
N THR A 90 -18.04 -33.65 -12.68
CA THR A 90 -18.77 -34.85 -13.08
C THR A 90 -19.24 -35.56 -11.81
N ALA A 91 -20.52 -35.41 -11.49
CA ALA A 91 -21.16 -36.15 -10.41
C ALA A 91 -21.07 -37.65 -10.71
N THR A 92 -20.29 -38.37 -9.90
CA THR A 92 -20.26 -39.83 -9.93
C THR A 92 -21.38 -40.36 -9.04
N PRO A 93 -22.30 -41.21 -9.52
CA PRO A 93 -23.34 -41.78 -8.67
C PRO A 93 -22.74 -42.87 -7.77
N VAL A 94 -22.83 -42.67 -6.45
CA VAL A 94 -22.41 -43.65 -5.44
C VAL A 94 -23.51 -44.70 -5.26
N PRO A 95 -23.24 -46.00 -5.44
CA PRO A 95 -24.18 -47.06 -5.08
C PRO A 95 -24.09 -47.36 -3.58
N ILE A 96 -25.25 -47.44 -2.93
CA ILE A 96 -25.40 -47.88 -1.53
C ILE A 96 -25.29 -49.42 -1.49
N PRO A 97 -24.52 -49.97 -0.54
CA PRO A 97 -24.98 -51.17 0.14
C PRO A 97 -24.90 -51.03 1.67
N ALA A 98 -25.98 -51.44 2.33
CA ALA A 98 -26.08 -51.62 3.77
C ALA A 98 -25.26 -52.84 4.23
N THR A 99 -24.53 -52.72 5.36
CA THR A 99 -24.37 -53.71 6.47
C THR A 99 -23.47 -53.08 7.57
N PRO A 100 -23.72 -53.29 8.89
CA PRO A 100 -23.03 -52.57 9.97
C PRO A 100 -21.89 -53.37 10.63
N ILE A 101 -20.69 -52.79 10.79
CA ILE A 101 -19.65 -53.20 11.77
C ILE A 101 -18.75 -51.98 12.13
N PRO A 102 -17.90 -52.04 13.17
CA PRO A 102 -17.94 -51.22 14.38
C PRO A 102 -17.10 -49.93 14.33
N VAL A 103 -17.34 -49.07 15.32
CA VAL A 103 -16.69 -47.79 15.61
C VAL A 103 -15.17 -47.91 15.62
N SER A 104 -14.52 -47.32 14.60
CA SER A 104 -13.17 -46.77 14.70
C SER A 104 -13.30 -45.26 14.67
N THR A 105 -12.92 -44.62 15.77
CA THR A 105 -12.83 -43.17 15.91
C THR A 105 -11.89 -42.61 14.84
N PRO A 106 -12.34 -41.68 13.97
CA PRO A 106 -11.43 -40.95 13.11
C PRO A 106 -10.57 -40.03 13.99
N VAL A 107 -9.26 -40.18 13.87
CA VAL A 107 -8.29 -39.15 14.27
C VAL A 107 -8.61 -37.90 13.43
N PRO A 108 -8.70 -36.70 14.01
CA PRO A 108 -8.91 -35.49 13.22
C PRO A 108 -7.74 -35.33 12.25
N ASP A 109 -8.05 -35.20 10.96
CA ASP A 109 -7.08 -34.86 9.94
C ASP A 109 -6.32 -33.60 10.37
N THR A 110 -5.00 -33.68 10.25
CA THR A 110 -4.08 -32.56 10.51
C THR A 110 -4.48 -31.41 9.57
N PRO A 111 -4.58 -30.14 10.03
CA PRO A 111 -4.96 -29.03 9.17
C PRO A 111 -4.05 -29.00 7.95
N ASN A 112 -4.65 -29.22 6.79
CA ASN A 112 -3.97 -29.24 5.50
C ASN A 112 -3.18 -27.94 5.32
N ALA A 113 -2.04 -28.09 4.63
CA ALA A 113 -1.24 -26.98 4.12
C ALA A 113 -2.15 -25.87 3.59
N LEU A 114 -1.89 -24.63 3.98
CA LEU A 114 -2.57 -23.46 3.43
C LEU A 114 -2.62 -23.63 1.91
N ASP A 115 -3.82 -23.60 1.34
CA ASP A 115 -3.96 -23.36 -0.09
C ASP A 115 -3.39 -21.96 -0.33
N ALA A 116 -2.11 -21.90 -0.74
CA ALA A 116 -1.38 -20.66 -1.03
C ALA A 116 -2.21 -19.63 -1.83
N PRO A 117 -3.10 -20.03 -2.76
CA PRO A 117 -4.00 -19.08 -3.42
C PRO A 117 -4.96 -18.33 -2.49
N ASP A 118 -5.48 -18.96 -1.43
CA ASP A 118 -6.44 -18.30 -0.52
C ASP A 118 -5.73 -17.33 0.43
N LEU A 119 -4.50 -17.64 0.87
CA LEU A 119 -3.69 -16.68 1.63
C LEU A 119 -3.47 -15.38 0.84
N GLU A 120 -3.04 -15.49 -0.42
CA GLU A 120 -2.82 -14.34 -1.30
C GLU A 120 -4.12 -13.56 -1.54
N ARG A 121 -5.27 -14.25 -1.69
CA ARG A 121 -6.58 -13.61 -1.87
C ARG A 121 -7.05 -12.87 -0.62
N VAL A 122 -6.89 -13.47 0.56
CA VAL A 122 -7.22 -12.81 1.84
C VAL A 122 -6.36 -11.57 2.04
N GLN A 123 -5.04 -11.69 1.80
CA GLN A 123 -4.14 -10.54 1.86
C GLN A 123 -4.57 -9.44 0.87
N ALA A 124 -4.95 -9.81 -0.35
CA ALA A 124 -5.43 -8.85 -1.34
C ALA A 124 -6.70 -8.12 -0.90
N VAL A 125 -7.68 -8.80 -0.26
CA VAL A 125 -8.88 -8.15 0.28
C VAL A 125 -8.53 -7.11 1.33
N ILE A 126 -7.64 -7.44 2.27
CA ILE A 126 -7.20 -6.51 3.33
C ILE A 126 -6.47 -5.31 2.72
N MET A 127 -5.53 -5.53 1.80
CA MET A 127 -4.81 -4.43 1.15
C MET A 127 -5.72 -3.59 0.25
N ASN A 128 -6.75 -4.18 -0.36
CA ASN A 128 -7.76 -3.46 -1.12
C ASN A 128 -8.64 -2.57 -0.24
N GLU A 129 -8.97 -2.99 0.97
CA GLU A 129 -9.68 -2.15 1.94
C GLU A 129 -8.85 -0.91 2.30
N VAL A 130 -7.57 -1.11 2.59
CA VAL A 130 -6.62 -0.03 2.86
C VAL A 130 -6.51 0.94 1.67
N ASN A 131 -6.35 0.41 0.46
CA ASN A 131 -6.24 1.22 -0.75
C ASN A 131 -7.55 1.94 -1.10
N GLY A 132 -8.69 1.28 -0.95
CA GLY A 132 -10.02 1.87 -1.15
C GLY A 132 -10.28 3.02 -0.18
N THR A 133 -9.80 2.90 1.06
CA THR A 133 -9.87 3.95 2.07
C THR A 133 -9.07 5.18 1.66
N VAL A 134 -7.82 5.00 1.20
CA VAL A 134 -6.99 6.11 0.70
C VAL A 134 -7.58 6.75 -0.56
N ALA A 135 -8.14 5.94 -1.47
CA ALA A 135 -8.77 6.40 -2.69
C ALA A 135 -10.15 7.05 -2.47
N GLN A 136 -10.72 6.90 -1.28
CA GLN A 136 -12.07 7.34 -0.93
C GLN A 136 -13.16 6.71 -1.82
N ASP A 137 -12.96 5.46 -2.25
CA ASP A 137 -13.85 4.74 -3.16
C ASP A 137 -14.87 3.91 -2.37
N LEU A 138 -16.01 4.52 -2.06
CA LEU A 138 -17.07 3.87 -1.27
C LEU A 138 -17.69 2.68 -1.98
N ASP A 139 -17.88 2.74 -3.30
CA ASP A 139 -18.49 1.64 -4.06
C ASP A 139 -17.56 0.42 -4.08
N PHE A 140 -16.25 0.65 -4.26
CA PHE A 140 -15.26 -0.41 -4.16
C PHE A 140 -15.19 -0.98 -2.75
N LEU A 141 -15.12 -0.13 -1.71
CA LEU A 141 -15.12 -0.57 -0.33
C LEU A 141 -16.36 -1.43 -0.03
N GLN A 142 -17.55 -1.05 -0.50
CA GLN A 142 -18.77 -1.84 -0.32
C GLN A 142 -18.61 -3.28 -0.82
N SER A 143 -17.91 -3.48 -1.94
CA SER A 143 -17.72 -4.80 -2.55
C SER A 143 -16.83 -5.75 -1.73
N LEU A 144 -16.09 -5.22 -0.75
CA LEU A 144 -15.18 -5.98 0.11
C LEU A 144 -15.85 -6.49 1.39
N PHE A 145 -17.00 -5.91 1.78
CA PHE A 145 -17.69 -6.25 3.03
C PHE A 145 -18.86 -7.20 2.80
N ALA A 146 -19.07 -8.12 3.73
CA ALA A 146 -20.31 -8.89 3.80
C ALA A 146 -21.51 -7.96 4.09
N PRO A 147 -22.74 -8.31 3.62
CA PRO A 147 -23.91 -7.45 3.82
C PRO A 147 -24.22 -7.11 5.28
N ASP A 148 -23.91 -8.02 6.20
CA ASP A 148 -24.10 -7.94 7.64
C ASP A 148 -22.81 -7.67 8.42
N ALA A 149 -21.74 -7.27 7.73
CA ALA A 149 -20.45 -7.02 8.34
C ALA A 149 -20.50 -5.99 9.47
N VAL A 150 -19.55 -6.08 10.40
CA VAL A 150 -19.47 -5.18 11.55
C VAL A 150 -18.06 -4.61 11.71
N ILE A 151 -17.97 -3.33 12.02
CA ILE A 151 -16.73 -2.68 12.45
C ILE A 151 -16.88 -2.31 13.92
N ILE A 152 -15.88 -2.64 14.73
CA ILE A 152 -15.85 -2.35 16.17
C ILE A 152 -14.59 -1.53 16.49
N ASP A 153 -14.79 -0.34 17.04
CA ASP A 153 -13.73 0.47 17.65
C ASP A 153 -13.79 0.30 19.15
N HIS A 154 -12.77 -0.34 19.72
CA HIS A 154 -12.67 -0.56 21.16
C HIS A 154 -12.23 0.68 21.94
N ALA A 155 -12.10 1.85 21.32
CA ALA A 155 -11.77 3.12 21.96
C ALA A 155 -10.46 3.14 22.78
N GLY A 156 -9.61 2.11 22.66
CA GLY A 156 -8.42 1.90 23.48
C GLY A 156 -8.69 1.19 24.83
N THR A 157 -9.81 0.47 24.92
CA THR A 157 -10.36 -0.19 26.12
C THR A 157 -10.94 -1.57 25.74
N PRO A 158 -10.16 -2.49 25.16
CA PRO A 158 -10.66 -3.77 24.60
C PRO A 158 -11.37 -4.71 25.58
N ASN A 159 -11.31 -4.44 26.88
CA ASN A 159 -11.98 -5.22 27.91
C ASN A 159 -13.29 -4.57 28.42
N ASP A 160 -13.65 -3.38 27.91
CA ASP A 160 -14.87 -2.65 28.28
C ASP A 160 -15.78 -2.43 27.07
N PRO A 161 -16.58 -3.42 26.67
CA PRO A 161 -17.45 -3.28 25.50
C PRO A 161 -18.55 -2.23 25.67
N ALA A 162 -18.68 -1.60 26.84
CA ALA A 162 -19.64 -0.53 27.05
C ALA A 162 -19.25 0.78 26.35
N ASP A 163 -17.98 0.96 25.99
CA ASP A 163 -17.49 2.13 25.23
C ASP A 163 -17.13 1.84 23.77
N ASP A 164 -17.33 0.60 23.32
CA ASP A 164 -17.20 0.22 21.91
C ASP A 164 -18.10 1.09 21.02
N THR A 165 -17.53 1.59 19.92
CA THR A 165 -18.33 2.15 18.82
C THR A 165 -18.51 1.09 17.74
N ILE A 166 -19.77 0.76 17.45
CA ILE A 166 -20.13 -0.32 16.53
C ILE A 166 -20.81 0.24 15.27
N TRP A 167 -20.31 -0.13 14.10
CA TRP A 167 -20.95 0.13 12.81
C TRP A 167 -21.32 -1.19 12.14
N GLN A 168 -22.59 -1.57 12.26
CA GLN A 168 -23.13 -2.81 11.69
C GLN A 168 -23.86 -2.55 10.38
N GLY A 169 -23.54 -3.33 9.35
CA GLY A 169 -24.08 -3.25 8.00
C GLY A 169 -23.54 -2.06 7.21
N TRP A 170 -23.55 -2.18 5.89
CA TRP A 170 -22.96 -1.20 4.98
C TRP A 170 -23.37 0.26 5.23
N PRO A 171 -24.65 0.62 5.45
CA PRO A 171 -25.03 2.03 5.67
C PRO A 171 -24.38 2.70 6.89
N ASN A 172 -24.01 1.92 7.92
CA ASN A 172 -23.30 2.45 9.09
C ASN A 172 -21.78 2.46 8.84
N ILE A 173 -21.25 1.43 8.18
CA ILE A 173 -19.84 1.34 7.77
C ILE A 173 -19.47 2.49 6.82
N GLU A 174 -20.32 2.78 5.83
CA GLU A 174 -20.16 3.92 4.91
C GLU A 174 -20.02 5.24 5.68
N ARG A 175 -20.89 5.46 6.68
CA ARG A 175 -20.85 6.67 7.52
C ARG A 175 -19.53 6.78 8.29
N ARG A 176 -18.97 5.66 8.76
CA ARG A 176 -17.63 5.61 9.38
C ARG A 176 -16.56 6.03 8.38
N TYR A 177 -16.55 5.48 7.17
CA TYR A 177 -15.56 5.84 6.15
C TYR A 177 -15.68 7.31 5.75
N GLN A 178 -16.88 7.83 5.54
CA GLN A 178 -17.10 9.25 5.26
C GLN A 178 -16.56 10.16 6.37
N ALA A 179 -16.76 9.78 7.63
CA ALA A 179 -16.17 10.49 8.77
C ALA A 179 -14.64 10.42 8.74
N PHE A 180 -14.07 9.24 8.46
CA PHE A 180 -12.63 9.04 8.35
C PHE A 180 -12.02 9.84 7.19
N PHE A 181 -12.66 9.91 6.03
CA PHE A 181 -12.15 10.64 4.85
C PHE A 181 -11.94 12.13 5.10
N SER A 182 -12.69 12.71 6.05
CA SER A 182 -12.50 14.10 6.46
C SER A 182 -11.12 14.37 7.09
N SER A 183 -10.40 13.32 7.52
CA SER A 183 -9.03 13.42 8.03
C SER A 183 -7.99 13.75 6.94
N GLY A 184 -8.29 13.45 5.67
CA GLY A 184 -7.41 13.73 4.54
C GLY A 184 -6.16 12.83 4.45
N VAL A 185 -6.19 11.65 5.08
CA VAL A 185 -5.10 10.67 5.02
C VAL A 185 -4.80 10.29 3.57
N SER A 186 -3.51 10.31 3.20
CA SER A 186 -3.05 10.02 1.82
C SER A 186 -2.31 8.70 1.66
N SER A 187 -1.95 8.04 2.77
CA SER A 187 -1.27 6.75 2.79
C SER A 187 -1.54 6.03 4.12
N ILE A 188 -1.69 4.71 4.03
CA ILE A 188 -1.96 3.81 5.16
C ILE A 188 -1.08 2.57 4.99
N THR A 189 -0.37 2.18 6.04
CA THR A 189 0.41 0.92 6.09
C THR A 189 0.05 0.16 7.36
N LEU A 190 -0.26 -1.13 7.23
CA LEU A 190 -0.47 -2.03 8.38
C LEU A 190 0.88 -2.57 8.86
N VAL A 191 1.13 -2.54 10.17
CA VAL A 191 2.38 -3.02 10.79
C VAL A 191 2.17 -4.46 11.28
N ASP A 192 3.10 -5.36 10.98
CA ASP A 192 3.08 -6.76 11.44
C ASP A 192 1.78 -7.52 11.10
N LEU A 193 1.33 -7.41 9.85
CA LEU A 193 0.15 -8.14 9.36
C LEU A 193 0.43 -9.65 9.32
N VAL A 194 -0.29 -10.41 10.14
CA VAL A 194 -0.27 -11.88 10.19
C VAL A 194 -1.63 -12.40 9.76
N ILE A 195 -1.66 -13.39 8.86
CA ILE A 195 -2.89 -13.97 8.30
C ILE A 195 -2.92 -15.48 8.56
N GLN A 196 -4.06 -15.99 8.99
CA GLN A 196 -4.36 -17.41 9.15
C GLN A 196 -5.62 -17.75 8.36
N VAL A 197 -5.53 -18.72 7.46
CA VAL A 197 -6.67 -19.20 6.66
C VAL A 197 -7.04 -20.61 7.12
N LEU A 198 -8.32 -20.81 7.39
CA LEU A 198 -8.93 -22.05 7.87
C LEU A 198 -10.15 -22.36 7.01
N ALA A 199 -9.93 -23.07 5.91
CA ALA A 199 -10.96 -23.36 4.89
C ALA A 199 -11.64 -22.08 4.39
N ASP A 200 -12.95 -21.94 4.61
CA ASP A 200 -13.74 -20.80 4.16
C ASP A 200 -13.73 -19.62 5.15
N GLN A 201 -12.85 -19.64 6.15
CA GLN A 201 -12.67 -18.57 7.12
C GLN A 201 -11.22 -18.11 7.17
N ALA A 202 -10.99 -16.84 7.44
CA ALA A 202 -9.67 -16.32 7.70
C ALA A 202 -9.68 -15.29 8.83
N VAL A 203 -8.58 -15.25 9.58
CA VAL A 203 -8.31 -14.26 10.61
C VAL A 203 -7.02 -13.56 10.26
N ALA A 204 -7.01 -12.24 10.26
CA ALA A 204 -5.80 -11.46 10.14
C ALA A 204 -5.65 -10.51 11.32
N THR A 205 -4.40 -10.25 11.73
CA THR A 205 -4.10 -9.31 12.81
C THR A 205 -2.92 -8.43 12.42
N HIS A 206 -2.93 -7.16 12.83
CA HIS A 206 -1.77 -6.27 12.70
C HIS A 206 -1.50 -5.53 14.02
N GLN A 207 -0.27 -5.07 14.23
CA GLN A 207 0.24 -4.38 15.43
C GLN A 207 0.62 -2.93 15.12
N GLY A 208 -0.37 -2.16 14.67
CA GLY A 208 -0.23 -0.73 14.44
C GLY A 208 -0.59 -0.33 13.02
N VAL A 209 -0.74 0.96 12.83
CA VAL A 209 -1.04 1.56 11.53
C VAL A 209 -0.17 2.80 11.34
N ILE A 210 0.47 2.93 10.19
CA ILE A 210 1.17 4.15 9.81
C ILE A 210 0.25 4.96 8.90
N LEU A 211 -0.15 6.15 9.34
CA LEU A 211 -0.92 7.10 8.53
C LEU A 211 -0.01 8.26 8.16
N ASP A 212 0.23 8.47 6.87
CA ASP A 212 1.09 9.56 6.37
C ASP A 212 2.45 9.65 7.07
N GLY A 213 3.08 8.48 7.30
CA GLY A 213 4.39 8.36 7.95
C GLY A 213 4.36 8.45 9.49
N THR A 214 3.20 8.67 10.10
CA THR A 214 3.04 8.69 11.56
C THR A 214 2.54 7.34 12.04
N LEU A 215 3.29 6.69 12.93
CA LEU A 215 2.89 5.44 13.56
C LEU A 215 1.83 5.70 14.64
N TYR A 216 0.69 5.03 14.51
CA TYR A 216 -0.35 4.94 15.52
C TYR A 216 -0.27 3.54 16.13
N PRO A 217 -0.01 3.42 17.44
CA PRO A 217 -0.09 2.15 18.12
C PRO A 217 -1.55 1.71 18.08
N ASP A 218 -1.78 0.58 17.43
CA ASP A 218 -3.11 -0.02 17.32
C ASP A 218 -2.94 -1.54 17.27
N ARG A 219 -4.02 -2.26 17.52
CA ARG A 219 -4.12 -3.68 17.19
C ARG A 219 -5.43 -3.90 16.51
N GLY A 220 -5.37 -4.25 15.23
CA GLY A 220 -6.57 -4.60 14.47
C GLY A 220 -6.70 -6.10 14.26
N VAL A 221 -7.95 -6.54 14.15
CA VAL A 221 -8.33 -7.91 13.83
C VAL A 221 -9.32 -7.87 12.67
N TYR A 222 -9.04 -8.63 11.61
CA TYR A 222 -9.97 -8.86 10.52
C TYR A 222 -10.49 -10.29 10.63
N LEU A 223 -11.80 -10.46 10.54
CA LEU A 223 -12.45 -11.74 10.26
C LEU A 223 -12.99 -11.69 8.83
N LEU A 224 -12.66 -12.73 8.06
CA LEU A 224 -13.10 -12.86 6.68
C LEU A 224 -13.76 -14.22 6.48
N GLU A 225 -14.75 -14.25 5.58
CA GLU A 225 -15.43 -15.47 5.14
C GLU A 225 -15.43 -15.55 3.62
N LYS A 226 -15.30 -16.77 3.10
CA LYS A 226 -15.40 -17.07 1.68
C LYS A 226 -16.85 -17.40 1.33
N SER A 227 -17.47 -16.59 0.47
CA SER A 227 -18.83 -16.77 -0.02
C SER A 227 -18.85 -16.69 -1.54
N ASN A 228 -19.38 -17.73 -2.20
CA ASN A 228 -19.39 -17.84 -3.67
C ASN A 228 -18.01 -17.60 -4.31
N ASP A 229 -16.97 -18.24 -3.76
CA ASP A 229 -15.56 -18.08 -4.16
C ASP A 229 -14.95 -16.67 -3.98
N GLN A 230 -15.65 -15.76 -3.32
CA GLN A 230 -15.16 -14.43 -2.97
C GLN A 230 -14.92 -14.30 -1.47
N TRP A 231 -13.74 -13.82 -1.09
CA TRP A 231 -13.44 -13.46 0.30
C TRP A 231 -14.06 -12.10 0.63
N LEU A 232 -14.76 -12.02 1.75
CA LEU A 232 -15.44 -10.82 2.24
C LEU A 232 -15.07 -10.57 3.70
N ILE A 233 -14.91 -9.31 4.08
CA ILE A 233 -14.72 -8.88 5.46
C ILE A 233 -16.07 -9.00 6.17
N THR A 234 -16.15 -9.86 7.19
CA THR A 234 -17.32 -10.01 8.05
C THR A 234 -17.18 -9.20 9.33
N GLN A 235 -15.96 -9.01 9.82
CA GLN A 235 -15.70 -8.17 10.98
C GLN A 235 -14.33 -7.49 10.89
N MET A 236 -14.25 -6.26 11.38
CA MET A 236 -13.00 -5.54 11.60
C MET A 236 -13.02 -4.87 12.97
N ASP A 237 -12.10 -5.27 13.84
CA ASP A 237 -11.92 -4.69 15.17
C ASP A 237 -10.64 -3.85 15.18
N TYR A 238 -10.65 -2.70 15.85
CA TYR A 238 -9.46 -1.89 16.08
C TYR A 238 -9.55 -1.16 17.44
N GLY A 239 -8.48 -0.47 17.85
CA GLY A 239 -8.38 0.13 19.18
C GLY A 239 -8.09 -0.91 20.27
N ASN A 240 -7.57 -2.09 19.92
CA ASN A 240 -7.31 -3.19 20.87
C ASN A 240 -6.06 -3.02 21.74
N LEU A 241 -5.42 -1.85 21.71
CA LEU A 241 -4.35 -1.52 22.65
C LEU A 241 -4.93 -0.66 23.76
N ALA A 242 -4.75 -1.10 25.01
CA ALA A 242 -5.13 -0.30 26.17
C ALA A 242 -4.45 1.08 26.09
N ARG A 243 -5.20 2.18 26.27
CA ARG A 243 -4.61 3.54 26.34
C ARG A 243 -3.47 3.63 27.35
N ASP A 244 -3.54 2.82 28.40
CA ASP A 244 -2.59 2.75 29.51
C ASP A 244 -1.46 1.71 29.30
N ALA A 245 -1.43 1.03 28.14
CA ALA A 245 -0.19 0.39 27.66
C ALA A 245 0.86 1.45 27.22
N GLU A 246 0.54 2.74 27.43
CA GLU A 246 1.38 3.92 27.59
C GLU A 246 2.88 3.64 27.47
N GLN A 247 3.39 3.99 26.29
CA GLN A 247 4.59 4.82 26.13
C GLN A 247 5.13 5.30 27.49
N PRO A 248 6.32 4.81 27.92
CA PRO A 248 6.79 4.99 29.28
C PRO A 248 6.78 6.47 29.66
N ALA A 249 6.10 6.80 30.76
CA ALA A 249 6.04 8.14 31.32
C ALA A 249 7.43 8.79 31.28
N ALA A 250 7.53 10.04 30.84
CA ALA A 250 8.78 10.79 30.80
C ALA A 250 9.36 10.90 32.23
N GLY A 251 10.23 9.95 32.61
CA GLY A 251 10.78 9.80 33.95
C GLY A 251 10.60 8.42 34.61
N ALA A 252 9.83 7.50 34.02
CA ALA A 252 9.86 6.11 34.41
C ALA A 252 11.24 5.52 34.04
N LYS A 253 11.88 4.84 34.99
CA LYS A 253 13.06 4.02 34.70
C LYS A 253 12.67 3.12 33.53
N PRO A 254 13.45 3.06 32.42
CA PRO A 254 13.10 2.24 31.27
C PRO A 254 12.71 0.84 31.77
N PRO A 255 11.67 0.22 31.20
CA PRO A 255 11.29 -1.13 31.57
C PRO A 255 12.56 -1.99 31.59
N PRO A 256 12.73 -2.89 32.58
CA PRO A 256 13.90 -3.74 32.63
C PRO A 256 14.09 -4.35 31.25
N THR A 257 15.28 -4.13 30.66
CA THR A 257 15.64 -4.64 29.35
C THR A 257 15.13 -6.07 29.27
N PRO A 258 14.24 -6.40 28.31
CA PRO A 258 13.80 -7.78 28.12
C PRO A 258 15.04 -8.67 28.18
N PRO A 259 15.01 -9.81 28.90
CA PRO A 259 16.16 -10.69 28.96
C PRO A 259 16.63 -10.91 27.53
N ALA A 260 17.90 -10.60 27.27
CA ALA A 260 18.49 -10.68 25.94
C ALA A 260 18.05 -12.00 25.32
N ARG A 261 17.22 -11.93 24.28
CA ARG A 261 16.87 -13.13 23.54
C ARG A 261 18.14 -13.57 22.82
N ASP A 262 18.37 -14.88 22.75
CA ASP A 262 19.53 -15.47 22.05
C ASP A 262 19.47 -15.27 20.52
N ASP A 263 18.45 -14.53 20.05
CA ASP A 263 18.08 -14.27 18.65
C ASP A 263 19.07 -13.33 17.92
N GLY A 264 20.13 -12.87 18.59
CA GLY A 264 21.15 -11.95 18.05
C GLY A 264 20.93 -10.48 18.41
N LEU A 265 21.90 -9.62 18.06
CA LEU A 265 21.90 -8.18 18.41
C LEU A 265 20.69 -7.41 17.86
N TYR A 266 20.13 -7.87 16.75
CA TYR A 266 18.95 -7.30 16.11
C TYR A 266 18.25 -8.38 15.29
N VAL A 267 17.03 -8.09 14.86
CA VAL A 267 16.27 -8.90 13.91
C VAL A 267 16.00 -8.03 12.68
N LEU A 268 16.23 -8.60 11.50
CA LEU A 268 15.92 -7.98 10.22
C LEU A 268 14.77 -8.75 9.58
N GLU A 269 13.70 -8.04 9.27
CA GLU A 269 12.54 -8.55 8.55
C GLU A 269 12.33 -7.71 7.30
N VAL A 270 11.61 -8.25 6.32
CA VAL A 270 11.28 -7.49 5.13
C VAL A 270 9.95 -6.79 5.36
N GLY A 271 9.93 -5.48 5.10
CA GLY A 271 8.73 -4.68 5.22
C GLY A 271 7.76 -4.90 4.05
N SER A 272 6.61 -4.24 4.18
CA SER A 272 5.54 -4.31 3.18
C SER A 272 5.91 -3.61 1.87
N GLN A 273 6.85 -2.65 1.91
CA GLN A 273 7.21 -1.83 0.77
C GLN A 273 8.36 -2.45 -0.04
N HIS A 274 8.03 -3.22 -1.07
CA HIS A 274 9.00 -3.68 -2.07
C HIS A 274 8.39 -3.51 -3.46
N ARG A 275 8.76 -2.43 -4.15
CA ARG A 275 8.15 -2.10 -5.44
C ARG A 275 9.14 -1.49 -6.41
N TYR A 276 8.87 -1.75 -7.67
CA TYR A 276 9.39 -0.90 -8.73
C TYR A 276 8.56 0.37 -8.82
N GLU A 277 9.24 1.51 -8.91
CA GLU A 277 8.61 2.79 -9.19
C GLU A 277 8.80 3.11 -10.68
N GLU A 278 7.69 3.50 -11.33
CA GLU A 278 7.64 3.74 -12.77
C GLU A 278 8.18 5.12 -13.18
N PRO A 279 8.53 5.24 -14.46
CA PRO A 279 9.89 5.11 -14.95
C PRO A 279 10.81 6.23 -14.44
N TRP A 280 12.07 5.88 -14.17
CA TRP A 280 13.07 6.85 -13.76
C TRP A 280 13.86 7.31 -14.99
N GLY A 281 14.12 8.61 -15.03
CA GLY A 281 15.07 9.19 -15.96
C GLY A 281 16.50 8.67 -15.77
N TRP A 282 17.39 9.01 -16.69
CA TRP A 282 18.82 8.72 -16.56
C TRP A 282 19.39 9.50 -15.37
N ASP A 283 20.11 8.83 -14.47
CA ASP A 283 20.77 9.50 -13.35
C ASP A 283 21.95 10.35 -13.86
N ARG A 284 21.92 11.66 -13.59
CA ARG A 284 23.00 12.57 -14.04
C ARG A 284 24.24 12.48 -13.13
N GLY A 285 24.65 11.29 -12.72
CA GLY A 285 25.81 11.08 -11.87
C GLY A 285 25.77 9.78 -11.07
N ASP A 286 25.55 9.92 -9.77
CA ASP A 286 25.46 8.82 -8.82
C ASP A 286 23.97 8.57 -8.49
N PRO A 287 23.45 7.33 -8.62
CA PRO A 287 22.05 7.01 -8.37
C PRO A 287 21.54 7.47 -7.00
N CYS A 288 22.39 7.42 -5.96
CA CYS A 288 22.00 7.80 -4.61
C CYS A 288 21.82 9.31 -4.48
N THR A 289 22.74 10.07 -5.06
CA THR A 289 22.67 11.53 -5.13
C THR A 289 21.49 11.97 -6.01
N ALA A 290 21.24 11.31 -7.14
CA ALA A 290 20.13 11.61 -8.03
C ALA A 290 18.78 11.39 -7.34
N TRP A 291 18.64 10.31 -6.58
CA TRP A 291 17.45 10.05 -5.77
C TRP A 291 17.21 11.09 -4.68
N GLU A 292 18.25 11.45 -3.93
CA GLU A 292 18.16 12.43 -2.85
C GLU A 292 17.79 13.82 -3.38
N THR A 293 18.45 14.23 -4.47
CA THR A 293 18.26 15.56 -5.08
C THR A 293 17.10 15.62 -6.08
N LYS A 294 16.43 14.49 -6.33
CA LYS A 294 15.38 14.33 -7.35
C LYS A 294 15.83 14.81 -8.74
N ASN A 295 17.08 14.52 -9.09
CA ASN A 295 17.74 15.01 -10.31
C ASN A 295 17.93 13.89 -11.34
N PHE A 296 16.82 13.35 -11.83
CA PHE A 296 16.81 12.40 -12.94
C PHE A 296 16.53 13.10 -14.27
N ASP A 297 17.11 12.58 -15.34
CA ASP A 297 16.86 13.04 -16.70
C ASP A 297 15.72 12.25 -17.31
N ASP A 298 14.49 12.70 -17.06
CA ASP A 298 13.25 12.04 -17.52
C ASP A 298 13.14 11.97 -19.05
N THR A 299 13.99 12.67 -19.80
CA THR A 299 14.06 12.53 -21.27
C THR A 299 14.66 11.20 -21.72
N LYS A 300 15.21 10.42 -20.79
CA LYS A 300 15.84 9.12 -21.00
C LYS A 300 15.25 8.08 -20.04
N PRO A 301 14.00 7.62 -20.22
CA PRO A 301 13.29 6.74 -19.30
C PRO A 301 13.74 5.27 -19.42
N TYR A 302 15.06 5.04 -19.45
CA TYR A 302 15.65 3.72 -19.64
C TYR A 302 15.89 3.00 -18.32
N TYR A 303 15.35 3.50 -17.21
CA TYR A 303 15.62 2.96 -15.89
C TYR A 303 14.36 2.76 -15.06
N ARG A 304 14.46 1.81 -14.12
CA ARG A 304 13.46 1.53 -13.10
C ARG A 304 14.12 1.70 -11.73
N GLY A 305 13.49 2.48 -10.88
CA GLY A 305 13.85 2.56 -9.47
C GLY A 305 13.24 1.37 -8.75
N PHE A 306 14.02 0.70 -7.91
CA PHE A 306 13.55 -0.37 -7.05
C PHE A 306 13.79 0.00 -5.61
N ASN A 307 12.74 -0.03 -4.80
CA ASN A 307 12.81 0.20 -3.36
C ASN A 307 12.48 -1.09 -2.62
N VAL A 308 13.22 -1.38 -1.55
CA VAL A 308 12.89 -2.42 -0.56
C VAL A 308 12.99 -1.84 0.84
N GLU A 309 11.95 -2.04 1.62
CA GLU A 309 11.93 -1.74 3.05
C GLU A 309 12.38 -2.97 3.85
N LEU A 310 13.31 -2.78 4.78
CA LEU A 310 13.61 -3.72 5.84
C LEU A 310 13.14 -3.14 7.17
N LEU A 311 12.50 -3.97 7.99
CA LEU A 311 12.19 -3.67 9.38
C LEU A 311 13.35 -4.15 10.23
N LEU A 312 13.96 -3.22 10.96
CA LEU A 312 15.07 -3.48 11.86
C LEU A 312 14.60 -3.36 13.30
N THR A 313 14.66 -4.46 14.05
CA THR A 313 14.36 -4.48 15.48
C THR A 313 15.65 -4.61 16.27
N ASN A 314 15.99 -3.63 17.11
CA ASN A 314 17.19 -3.70 17.95
C ASN A 314 16.90 -4.54 19.20
N ASN A 315 17.52 -5.71 19.32
CA ASN A 315 17.37 -6.60 20.47
C ASN A 315 18.50 -6.44 21.50
N SER A 316 19.33 -5.41 21.34
CA SER A 316 20.51 -5.18 22.16
C SER A 316 20.57 -3.75 22.69
N ASP A 317 21.43 -3.53 23.69
CA ASP A 317 21.81 -2.18 24.14
C ASP A 317 22.86 -1.53 23.22
N GLU A 318 23.29 -2.22 22.16
CA GLU A 318 24.28 -1.70 21.23
C GLU A 318 23.67 -0.77 20.19
N LYS A 319 24.45 0.25 19.82
CA LYS A 319 24.10 1.16 18.73
C LYS A 319 24.25 0.43 17.40
N ILE A 320 23.20 0.41 16.59
CA ILE A 320 23.27 -0.14 15.24
C ILE A 320 23.79 0.94 14.29
N PRO A 321 24.96 0.76 13.66
CA PRO A 321 25.49 1.73 12.72
C PRO A 321 24.65 1.75 11.44
N ASP A 322 24.81 2.82 10.67
CA ASP A 322 24.12 3.07 9.41
C ASP A 322 24.90 2.53 8.19
N ASN A 323 25.98 1.77 8.39
CA ASN A 323 26.83 1.26 7.33
C ASN A 323 26.46 -0.17 6.89
N TRP A 324 25.30 -0.32 6.27
CA TRP A 324 24.76 -1.61 5.87
C TRP A 324 25.45 -2.19 4.62
N PRO A 325 26.10 -3.38 4.71
CA PRO A 325 26.75 -4.03 3.56
C PRO A 325 25.72 -4.81 2.73
N ILE A 326 24.79 -4.09 2.10
CA ILE A 326 23.78 -4.69 1.24
C ILE A 326 24.29 -4.82 -0.20
N THR A 327 23.96 -5.92 -0.86
CA THR A 327 24.28 -6.18 -2.26
C THR A 327 23.02 -6.50 -3.04
N PHE A 328 22.84 -5.80 -4.16
CA PHE A 328 21.75 -6.03 -5.11
C PHE A 328 22.36 -6.65 -6.36
N VAL A 329 21.78 -7.76 -6.81
CA VAL A 329 22.19 -8.46 -8.03
C VAL A 329 20.99 -8.53 -8.97
N THR A 330 21.17 -8.06 -10.20
CA THR A 330 20.12 -8.09 -11.21
C THR A 330 19.93 -9.49 -11.78
N HIS A 331 18.85 -9.72 -12.51
CA HIS A 331 18.58 -10.96 -13.21
C HIS A 331 19.67 -11.33 -14.23
N LYS A 332 20.40 -10.33 -14.75
CA LYS A 332 21.58 -10.54 -15.60
C LYS A 332 22.84 -10.93 -14.80
N GLY A 333 22.72 -11.15 -13.49
CA GLY A 333 23.82 -11.46 -12.59
C GLY A 333 24.75 -10.28 -12.31
N GLN A 334 24.33 -9.04 -12.62
CA GLN A 334 25.17 -7.85 -12.43
C GLN A 334 24.95 -7.25 -11.04
N PRO A 335 25.99 -6.93 -10.27
CA PRO A 335 25.83 -6.15 -9.06
C PRO A 335 25.43 -4.71 -9.43
N VAL A 336 24.43 -4.16 -8.73
CA VAL A 336 24.02 -2.76 -8.88
C VAL A 336 24.20 -2.01 -7.57
N GLN A 337 24.45 -0.70 -7.68
CA GLN A 337 24.68 0.14 -6.52
C GLN A 337 23.43 0.22 -5.65
N ALA A 338 23.60 -0.04 -4.37
CA ALA A 338 22.55 0.12 -3.38
C ALA A 338 22.74 1.44 -2.64
N CYS A 339 21.68 2.22 -2.64
CA CYS A 339 21.52 3.39 -1.80
C CYS A 339 20.70 2.97 -0.60
N PHE A 340 20.95 3.57 0.56
CA PHE A 340 20.11 3.35 1.73
C PHE A 340 19.66 4.70 2.27
N TYR A 341 18.44 4.72 2.76
CA TYR A 341 17.81 5.86 3.41
C TYR A 341 17.15 5.28 4.66
N GLY A 342 17.85 5.44 5.78
CA GLY A 342 17.45 4.91 7.07
C GLY A 342 17.07 6.02 8.05
N TYR A 343 16.88 5.60 9.30
CA TYR A 343 16.76 6.47 10.45
C TYR A 343 17.94 7.48 10.53
N ALA A 344 17.66 8.72 10.91
CA ALA A 344 18.71 9.71 11.13
C ALA A 344 19.49 9.36 12.41
N GLY A 345 20.68 8.76 12.29
CA GLY A 345 21.59 8.57 13.42
C GLY A 345 21.80 7.11 13.86
N SER A 346 21.33 6.75 15.05
CA SER A 346 21.86 5.63 15.85
C SER A 346 21.13 4.29 15.80
N GLY A 347 20.21 4.11 14.86
CA GLY A 347 19.33 2.95 14.85
C GLY A 347 18.15 3.09 15.80
N PRO A 348 17.21 2.15 15.72
CA PRO A 348 16.17 2.03 16.72
C PRO A 348 16.80 1.85 18.11
N PRO A 349 16.22 2.46 19.17
CA PRO A 349 16.64 2.19 20.53
C PRO A 349 16.41 0.70 20.89
N PRO A 350 17.03 0.20 21.98
CA PRO A 350 16.83 -1.17 22.42
C PRO A 350 15.34 -1.52 22.58
N GLY A 351 14.93 -2.62 21.98
CA GLY A 351 13.55 -3.12 21.94
C GLY A 351 12.65 -2.46 20.91
N ALA A 352 13.11 -1.45 20.16
CA ALA A 352 12.30 -0.77 19.15
C ALA A 352 12.56 -1.30 17.74
N THR A 353 11.58 -1.08 16.87
CA THR A 353 11.65 -1.37 15.44
C THR A 353 11.72 -0.06 14.64
N SER A 354 12.49 -0.05 13.56
CA SER A 354 12.54 1.07 12.61
C SER A 354 12.63 0.55 11.19
N SER A 355 12.02 1.29 10.27
CA SER A 355 12.11 1.02 8.83
C SER A 355 13.44 1.56 8.27
N VAL A 356 14.09 0.75 7.43
CA VAL A 356 15.23 1.14 6.61
C VAL A 356 14.89 0.85 5.17
N THR A 357 14.88 1.88 4.32
CA THR A 357 14.61 1.72 2.89
C THR A 357 15.91 1.67 2.13
N PHE A 358 16.04 0.66 1.27
CA PHE A 358 17.12 0.57 0.29
C PHE A 358 16.57 0.82 -1.10
N PHE A 359 17.36 1.50 -1.92
CA PHE A 359 17.01 1.91 -3.25
C PHE A 359 18.11 1.53 -4.23
N THR A 360 17.74 1.11 -5.43
CA THR A 360 18.66 0.97 -6.55
C THR A 360 17.97 1.35 -7.85
N VAL A 361 18.77 1.55 -8.90
CA VAL A 361 18.31 1.85 -10.25
C VAL A 361 18.80 0.74 -11.16
N VAL A 362 17.89 0.16 -11.95
CA VAL A 362 18.21 -0.90 -12.93
C VAL A 362 17.76 -0.49 -14.34
N GLU A 363 18.46 -0.99 -15.35
CA GLU A 363 18.09 -0.76 -16.75
C GLU A 363 16.69 -1.28 -17.07
N GLN A 364 16.04 -0.65 -18.04
CA GLN A 364 14.76 -1.09 -18.57
C GLN A 364 14.89 -2.50 -19.17
N GLY A 365 14.03 -3.41 -18.73
CA GLY A 365 14.08 -4.83 -19.10
C GLY A 365 15.02 -5.67 -18.23
N ASP A 366 15.70 -5.08 -17.26
CA ASP A 366 16.35 -5.79 -16.14
C ASP A 366 15.53 -5.62 -14.85
N TYR A 367 15.89 -6.37 -13.82
CA TYR A 367 15.27 -6.32 -12.50
C TYR A 367 16.24 -6.85 -11.44
N VAL A 368 16.13 -6.36 -10.21
CA VAL A 368 16.79 -6.92 -9.03
C VAL A 368 16.25 -8.32 -8.79
N GLU A 369 17.10 -9.33 -8.92
CA GLU A 369 16.73 -10.73 -8.70
C GLU A 369 17.12 -11.21 -7.30
N THR A 370 18.26 -10.76 -6.78
CA THR A 370 18.73 -11.15 -5.45
C THR A 370 19.18 -9.94 -4.66
N ILE A 371 18.77 -9.90 -3.39
CA ILE A 371 19.26 -8.93 -2.40
C ILE A 371 19.90 -9.73 -1.28
N THR A 372 21.14 -9.42 -0.95
CA THR A 372 21.85 -10.06 0.16
C THR A 372 22.36 -8.98 1.09
N LEU A 373 21.98 -9.08 2.36
CA LEU A 373 22.49 -8.25 3.44
C LEU A 373 23.13 -9.18 4.46
N SER A 374 24.43 -9.02 4.70
CA SER A 374 25.16 -9.80 5.71
C SER A 374 25.76 -8.87 6.74
N TYR A 375 25.18 -8.83 7.93
CA TYR A 375 25.61 -7.95 9.00
C TYR A 375 25.72 -8.76 10.30
N ASN A 376 26.78 -8.54 11.10
CA ASN A 376 27.10 -9.26 12.35
C ASN A 376 26.75 -10.77 12.40
N GLY A 377 26.99 -11.51 11.31
CA GLY A 377 26.74 -12.96 11.24
C GLY A 377 25.31 -13.37 10.90
N GLN A 378 24.37 -12.43 10.78
CA GLN A 378 23.07 -12.66 10.18
C GLN A 378 23.11 -12.35 8.68
N THR A 379 22.46 -13.21 7.89
CA THR A 379 22.31 -13.00 6.44
C THR A 379 20.83 -12.99 6.09
N VAL A 380 20.35 -11.86 5.60
CA VAL A 380 19.05 -11.75 4.92
C VAL A 380 19.30 -11.93 3.43
N ARG A 381 18.61 -12.90 2.84
CA ARG A 381 18.65 -13.13 1.39
C ARG A 381 17.24 -13.13 0.83
N LEU A 382 17.01 -12.22 -0.10
CA LEU A 382 15.73 -12.04 -0.78
C LEU A 382 15.88 -12.44 -2.23
N CYS A 383 14.94 -13.22 -2.76
CA CYS A 383 14.87 -13.53 -4.18
C CYS A 383 13.56 -12.98 -4.75
N LEU A 384 13.67 -12.27 -5.86
CA LEU A 384 12.57 -11.52 -6.45
C LEU A 384 12.35 -11.93 -7.92
N ASP A 385 11.12 -11.75 -8.40
CA ASP A 385 10.76 -11.85 -9.81
C ASP A 385 10.86 -10.50 -10.54
N GLY A 386 10.56 -10.47 -11.84
CA GLY A 386 10.61 -9.25 -12.66
C GLY A 386 9.62 -8.14 -12.27
N ARG A 387 8.61 -8.48 -11.45
CA ARG A 387 7.62 -7.56 -10.88
C ARG A 387 8.04 -7.08 -9.48
N GLY A 388 9.11 -7.64 -8.92
CA GLY A 388 9.56 -7.38 -7.55
C GLY A 388 8.84 -8.26 -6.52
N GLY A 389 8.03 -9.22 -6.95
CA GLY A 389 7.36 -10.18 -6.08
C GLY A 389 8.32 -11.24 -5.57
N TRP A 390 7.97 -11.83 -4.42
CA TRP A 390 8.76 -12.87 -3.76
C TRP A 390 8.87 -14.14 -4.59
N ARG A 391 10.05 -14.76 -4.56
CA ARG A 391 10.25 -16.15 -4.99
C ARG A 391 11.21 -16.87 -4.05
N ASN A 392 11.17 -18.19 -4.09
CA ASN A 392 12.14 -18.99 -3.35
C ASN A 392 13.55 -18.76 -3.90
N CYS A 393 14.47 -18.47 -2.98
CA CYS A 393 15.88 -18.78 -3.14
C CYS A 393 16.08 -20.30 -2.90
#